data_AF-A0A4R8DIP1-F1
#
_entry.id   AF-A0A4R8DIP1-F1
#
_cell.length_a   1.000
_cell.length_b   1.000
_cell.length_c   1.000
_cell.angle_alpha   90.00
_cell.angle_beta   90.00
_cell.angle_gamma   90.00
#
_symmetry.space_group_name_H-M   'P 1'
#
loop_
_entity.id
_entity.type
_entity.pdbx_description
1 polymer ?
#
loop_
_entity_poly.entity_id
_entity_poly.type
_entity_poly.pdbx_seq_one_letter_code
_entity_poly.pdbx_strand_id
1 'polypeptide(L)'
;MTKSGWIFEEDLLPFLIILSEIATYDLQPYDWDAISFGVIGTSDQDEKWFAYEFYGEVTVPFKLARNTEDAYMIFYVIIIPNELEKSVDLMMHVLSEFKLEPKHLKFGKNI
;
A
#
# COMPACT_ATOMS: atom_id res chain seq x y z
N MET A 1 -1.57 -7.96 -14.66
CA MET A 1 -2.85 -7.24 -14.56
C MET A 1 -2.74 -6.02 -13.66
N THR A 2 -3.66 -5.07 -13.76
CA THR A 2 -3.71 -3.86 -12.92
C THR A 2 -4.94 -3.90 -12.03
N LYS A 3 -4.79 -3.61 -10.73
CA LYS A 3 -5.88 -3.39 -9.79
C LYS A 3 -5.74 -1.97 -9.22
N SER A 4 -6.85 -1.30 -9.01
CA SER A 4 -6.88 0.06 -8.47
C SER A 4 -8.08 0.24 -7.56
N GLY A 5 -7.94 1.13 -6.59
CA GLY A 5 -8.98 1.42 -5.61
C GLY A 5 -8.50 2.45 -4.60
N TRP A 6 -9.10 2.44 -3.41
CA TRP A 6 -8.70 3.28 -2.30
C TRP A 6 -8.76 2.50 -0.99
N ILE A 7 -8.01 2.97 -0.01
CA ILE A 7 -7.98 2.51 1.38
C ILE A 7 -8.01 3.72 2.30
N PHE A 8 -8.35 3.52 3.57
CA PHE A 8 -8.13 4.57 4.56
C PHE A 8 -6.63 4.72 4.84
N GLU A 9 -6.19 5.93 5.20
CA GLU A 9 -4.81 6.24 5.55
C GLU A 9 -4.31 5.35 6.71
N GLU A 10 -5.19 5.02 7.67
CA GLU A 10 -4.86 4.10 8.77
C GLU A 10 -4.59 2.66 8.32
N ASP A 11 -5.13 2.25 7.16
CA ASP A 11 -4.94 0.92 6.58
C ASP A 11 -3.72 0.83 5.67
N LEU A 12 -3.02 1.95 5.42
CA LEU A 12 -1.84 1.98 4.55
C LEU A 12 -0.78 0.98 5.01
N LEU A 13 -0.48 0.98 6.30
CA LEU A 13 0.55 0.09 6.82
C LEU A 13 0.14 -1.40 6.72
N PRO A 14 -1.04 -1.82 7.20
CA PRO A 14 -1.54 -3.17 6.96
C PRO A 14 -1.54 -3.58 5.49
N PHE A 15 -1.95 -2.67 4.58
CA PHE A 15 -1.93 -2.90 3.15
C PHE A 15 -0.52 -3.22 2.64
N LEU A 16 0.48 -2.40 3.00
CA LEU A 16 1.86 -2.60 2.56
C LEU A 16 2.46 -3.90 3.11
N ILE A 17 2.14 -4.27 4.35
CA ILE A 17 2.60 -5.52 4.96
C ILE A 17 2.05 -6.73 4.20
N ILE A 18 0.74 -6.77 3.95
CA ILE A 18 0.15 -7.94 3.27
C ILE A 18 0.63 -7.99 1.81
N LEU A 19 0.77 -6.84 1.15
CA LEU A 19 1.29 -6.76 -0.21
C LEU A 19 2.76 -7.20 -0.29
N SER A 20 3.59 -6.85 0.70
CA SER A 20 4.99 -7.30 0.74
C SER A 20 5.09 -8.80 0.95
N GLU A 21 4.24 -9.40 1.80
CA GLU A 21 4.15 -10.85 1.97
C GLU A 21 3.74 -11.55 0.66
N ILE A 22 2.76 -11.00 -0.07
CA ILE A 22 2.35 -11.51 -1.39
C ILE A 22 3.50 -11.43 -2.41
N ALA A 23 4.28 -10.35 -2.37
CA ALA A 23 5.45 -10.16 -3.24
C ALA A 23 6.69 -10.92 -2.77
N THR A 24 6.63 -11.54 -1.59
CA THR A 24 7.78 -12.10 -0.84
C THR A 24 8.91 -11.08 -0.62
N TYR A 25 8.53 -9.82 -0.44
CA TYR A 25 9.43 -8.70 -0.16
C TYR A 25 9.60 -8.51 1.34
N ASP A 26 10.85 -8.34 1.78
CA ASP A 26 11.18 -8.05 3.17
C ASP A 26 10.98 -6.55 3.45
N LEU A 27 9.78 -6.17 3.89
CA LEU A 27 9.43 -4.78 4.18
C LEU A 27 10.15 -4.28 5.45
N GLN A 28 11.12 -3.39 5.26
CA GLN A 28 11.95 -2.86 6.33
C GLN A 28 11.44 -1.50 6.85
N PRO A 29 11.87 -1.07 8.06
CA PRO A 29 11.55 0.23 8.63
C PRO A 29 11.73 1.43 7.69
N TYR A 30 12.82 1.45 6.92
CA TYR A 30 13.12 2.56 6.02
C TYR A 30 12.23 2.57 4.76
N ASP A 31 11.68 1.43 4.34
CA ASP A 31 10.71 1.38 3.24
C ASP A 31 9.43 2.09 3.65
N TRP A 32 8.95 1.80 4.87
CA TRP A 32 7.80 2.49 5.43
C TRP A 32 8.02 3.99 5.52
N ASP A 33 9.18 4.43 6.03
CA ASP A 33 9.49 5.86 6.10
C ASP A 33 9.47 6.46 4.68
N ALA A 34 10.13 5.83 3.70
CA ALA A 34 10.15 6.30 2.33
C ALA A 34 8.75 6.40 1.70
N ILE A 35 7.91 5.39 1.90
CA ILE A 35 6.56 5.33 1.35
C ILE A 35 5.64 6.33 2.06
N SER A 36 5.62 6.34 3.39
CA SER A 36 4.75 7.23 4.18
C SER A 36 5.09 8.70 3.93
N PHE A 37 6.38 9.07 3.91
CA PHE A 37 6.78 10.44 3.53
C PHE A 37 6.50 10.74 2.07
N GLY A 38 6.74 9.78 1.17
CA GLY A 38 6.49 9.93 -0.26
C GLY A 38 5.03 10.24 -0.59
N VAL A 39 4.09 9.64 0.14
CA VAL A 39 2.65 9.85 -0.06
C VAL A 39 2.17 11.23 0.41
N ILE A 40 2.81 11.87 1.40
CA ILE A 40 2.34 13.16 1.95
C ILE A 40 2.19 14.25 0.88
N GLY A 41 3.08 14.28 -0.12
CA GLY A 41 3.09 15.28 -1.19
C GLY A 41 2.28 14.91 -2.45
N THR A 42 1.51 13.83 -2.41
CA THR A 42 0.76 13.30 -3.55
C THR A 42 -0.67 13.84 -3.62
N SER A 43 -1.28 13.75 -4.81
CA SER A 43 -2.67 14.12 -5.06
C SER A 43 -3.17 13.36 -6.28
N ASP A 44 -4.29 12.64 -6.15
CA ASP A 44 -4.90 11.94 -7.28
C ASP A 44 -5.44 12.95 -8.31
N GLN A 45 -6.04 14.05 -7.84
CA GLN A 45 -6.60 15.13 -8.67
C GLN A 45 -5.54 15.87 -9.50
N ASP A 46 -4.33 16.03 -8.96
CA ASP A 46 -3.21 16.69 -9.64
C ASP A 46 -2.35 15.70 -10.47
N GLU A 47 -2.75 14.43 -10.58
CA GLU A 47 -1.96 13.35 -11.18
C GLU A 47 -0.56 13.18 -10.54
N LYS A 48 -0.40 13.57 -9.27
CA LYS A 48 0.85 13.44 -8.52
C LYS A 48 0.83 12.15 -7.72
N TRP A 49 1.40 11.10 -8.30
CA TRP A 49 1.47 9.78 -7.67
C TRP A 49 2.88 9.50 -7.14
N PHE A 50 2.96 8.98 -5.92
CA PHE A 50 4.17 8.33 -5.41
C PHE A 50 4.25 6.93 -6.00
N ALA A 51 5.41 6.54 -6.52
CA ALA A 51 5.63 5.22 -7.11
C ALA A 51 6.71 4.47 -6.32
N TYR A 52 6.48 3.18 -6.11
CA TYR A 52 7.40 2.28 -5.44
C TYR A 52 7.24 0.87 -6.03
N GLU A 53 8.20 -0.01 -5.76
CA GLU A 53 8.12 -1.40 -6.18
C GLU A 53 8.66 -2.32 -5.10
N PHE A 54 7.95 -3.41 -4.86
CA PHE A 54 8.44 -4.50 -4.03
C PHE A 54 9.17 -5.50 -4.90
N TYR A 55 10.48 -5.60 -4.69
CA TYR A 55 11.37 -6.51 -5.44
C TYR A 55 11.64 -7.78 -4.62
N GLY A 56 10.66 -8.68 -4.56
CA GLY A 56 10.81 -10.03 -3.97
C GLY A 56 10.96 -11.12 -5.04
N GLU A 57 10.40 -12.30 -4.81
CA GLU A 57 10.31 -13.37 -5.82
C GLU A 57 9.44 -12.92 -7.00
N VAL A 58 8.47 -12.05 -6.74
CA VAL A 58 7.68 -11.36 -7.74
C VAL A 58 7.83 -9.86 -7.55
N THR A 59 8.14 -9.14 -8.64
CA THR A 59 8.12 -7.68 -8.63
C THR A 59 6.68 -7.18 -8.66
N VAL A 60 6.31 -6.39 -7.65
CA VAL A 60 4.99 -5.74 -7.56
C VAL A 60 5.17 -4.22 -7.55
N PRO A 61 5.08 -3.56 -8.72
CA PRO A 61 5.03 -2.11 -8.80
C PRO A 61 3.69 -1.59 -8.27
N PHE A 62 3.74 -0.50 -7.53
CA PHE A 62 2.55 0.19 -7.08
C PHE A 62 2.71 1.72 -7.10
N LYS A 63 1.56 2.39 -7.14
CA LYS A 63 1.46 3.83 -7.04
C LYS A 63 0.44 4.19 -5.96
N LEU A 64 0.71 5.26 -5.23
CA LEU A 64 -0.14 5.78 -4.18
C LEU A 64 -0.38 7.28 -4.39
N ALA A 65 -1.59 7.73 -4.11
CA ALA A 65 -1.93 9.15 -4.09
C ALA A 65 -2.96 9.47 -3.01
N ARG A 66 -2.82 10.61 -2.33
CA ARG A 66 -3.85 11.08 -1.40
C ARG A 66 -5.04 11.69 -2.15
N ASN A 67 -6.22 11.56 -1.55
CA ASN A 67 -7.35 12.39 -1.92
C ASN A 67 -7.17 13.79 -1.30
N THR A 68 -7.30 14.85 -2.10
CA THR A 68 -7.18 16.24 -1.67
C THR A 68 -8.44 16.80 -1.00
N GLU A 69 -9.59 16.15 -1.22
CA GLU A 69 -10.87 16.52 -0.59
C GLU A 69 -11.11 15.77 0.72
N ASP A 70 -10.65 14.51 0.80
CA ASP A 70 -10.71 13.68 1.99
C ASP A 70 -9.30 13.27 2.42
N ALA A 71 -8.75 13.97 3.42
CA ALA A 71 -7.39 13.77 3.87
C ALA A 71 -7.08 12.33 4.32
N TYR A 72 -8.10 11.51 4.58
CA TYR A 72 -7.97 10.16 5.12
C TYR A 72 -8.04 9.06 4.06
N MET A 73 -8.14 9.38 2.77
CA MET A 73 -8.16 8.37 1.70
C MET A 73 -6.84 8.34 0.94
N ILE A 74 -6.36 7.13 0.67
CA ILE A 74 -5.22 6.85 -0.20
C ILE A 74 -5.69 5.99 -1.37
N PHE A 75 -5.56 6.52 -2.57
CA PHE A 75 -5.73 5.77 -3.80
C PHE A 75 -4.50 4.93 -4.09
N TYR A 76 -4.72 3.73 -4.62
CA TYR A 76 -3.67 2.83 -5.04
C TYR A 76 -3.87 2.36 -6.48
N VAL A 77 -2.76 2.10 -7.15
CA VAL A 77 -2.69 1.31 -8.39
C VAL A 77 -1.59 0.28 -8.20
N ILE A 78 -1.91 -1.01 -8.31
CA ILE A 78 -0.93 -2.10 -8.21
C ILE A 78 -0.90 -2.89 -9.52
N ILE A 79 0.30 -3.32 -9.90
CA ILE A 79 0.53 -4.17 -11.05
C ILE A 79 1.00 -5.53 -10.54
N ILE A 80 0.21 -6.56 -10.80
CA ILE A 80 0.45 -7.92 -10.29
C ILE A 80 0.39 -8.94 -11.42
N PRO A 81 1.14 -10.05 -11.35
CA PRO A 81 0.90 -11.21 -12.22
C PRO A 81 -0.48 -11.82 -11.99
N ASN A 82 -1.01 -12.52 -12.99
CA ASN A 82 -2.38 -13.06 -12.95
C ASN A 82 -2.54 -14.14 -11.87
N GLU A 83 -1.47 -14.88 -11.57
CA GLU A 83 -1.40 -15.89 -10.52
C GLU A 83 -1.61 -15.32 -9.12
N LEU A 84 -1.36 -14.02 -8.90
CA LEU A 84 -1.55 -13.35 -7.61
C LEU A 84 -2.93 -12.70 -7.45
N GLU A 85 -3.78 -12.74 -8.49
CA GLU A 85 -5.08 -12.05 -8.50
C GLU A 85 -5.93 -12.38 -7.27
N LYS A 86 -6.11 -13.67 -6.98
CA LYS A 86 -6.97 -14.11 -5.89
C LYS A 86 -6.43 -13.75 -4.51
N SER A 87 -5.11 -13.77 -4.35
CA SER A 87 -4.45 -13.37 -3.10
C SER A 87 -4.65 -11.88 -2.83
N VAL A 88 -4.53 -11.06 -3.88
CA VAL A 88 -4.78 -9.62 -3.79
C VAL A 88 -6.26 -9.33 -3.57
N ASP A 89 -7.18 -10.01 -4.25
CA ASP A 89 -8.62 -9.82 -4.02
C ASP A 89 -9.01 -10.19 -2.58
N LEU A 90 -8.44 -11.25 -2.02
CA LEU A 90 -8.62 -11.61 -0.62
C LEU A 90 -8.03 -10.55 0.33
N MET A 91 -6.82 -10.06 0.07
CA MET A 91 -6.20 -8.96 0.82
C MET A 91 -7.13 -7.74 0.85
N MET A 92 -7.66 -7.33 -0.31
CA MET A 92 -8.56 -6.18 -0.39
C MET A 92 -9.86 -6.40 0.39
N HIS A 93 -10.45 -7.61 0.32
CA HIS A 93 -11.63 -7.95 1.11
C HIS A 93 -11.35 -7.91 2.62
N VAL A 94 -10.19 -8.41 3.06
CA VAL A 94 -9.83 -8.38 4.48
C VAL A 94 -9.65 -6.94 4.96
N LEU A 95 -9.00 -6.07 4.17
CA LEU A 95 -8.83 -4.65 4.51
C LEU A 95 -10.15 -3.88 4.51
N SER A 96 -11.15 -4.27 3.70
CA SER A 96 -12.46 -3.59 3.70
C SER A 96 -13.35 -3.98 4.87
N GLU A 97 -13.22 -5.20 5.38
CA GLU A 97 -14.11 -5.74 6.41
C GLU A 97 -13.52 -5.70 7.84
N PHE A 98 -12.19 -5.62 7.98
CA PHE A 98 -11.52 -5.75 9.26
C PHE A 98 -10.52 -4.62 9.50
N LYS A 99 -10.52 -4.11 10.74
CA LYS A 99 -9.43 -3.27 11.23
C LYS A 99 -8.23 -4.15 11.58
N LEU A 100 -7.13 -3.99 10.86
CA LEU A 100 -5.93 -4.78 11.05
C LEU A 100 -4.90 -4.03 11.91
N GLU A 101 -4.43 -4.69 12.97
CA GLU A 101 -3.36 -4.18 13.83
C GLU A 101 -2.14 -5.11 13.72
N PRO A 102 -1.08 -4.71 12.98
CA PRO A 102 0.12 -5.54 12.82
C PRO A 102 0.78 -5.88 14.16
N LYS A 103 1.07 -7.16 14.39
CA LYS A 103 1.61 -7.64 15.68
C LYS A 103 3.10 -7.35 15.87
N HIS A 104 3.89 -7.40 14.80
CA HIS A 104 5.36 -7.49 14.89
C HIS A 104 6.10 -6.28 14.31
N LEU A 105 5.42 -5.44 13.52
CA LEU A 105 6.04 -4.27 12.89
C LEU A 105 5.66 -3.01 13.67
N LYS A 106 6.55 -2.60 14.58
CA LYS A 106 6.50 -1.29 15.22
C LYS A 106 7.32 -0.31 14.40
N PHE A 107 6.76 0.18 13.30
CA PHE A 107 7.30 1.40 12.70
C PHE A 107 7.14 2.53 13.73
N GLY A 108 8.20 3.31 13.93
CA GLY A 108 8.27 4.26 15.03
C GLY A 108 7.05 5.16 15.08
N LYS A 109 6.37 5.22 16.22
CA LYS A 109 5.44 6.31 16.54
C LYS A 109 6.25 7.60 16.68
N ASN A 110 6.58 8.24 15.57
CA ASN A 110 7.12 9.59 15.57
C ASN A 110 6.33 10.43 14.57
N ILE A 111 5.10 10.76 14.95
CA ILE A 111 4.47 12.04 14.60
C ILE A 111 3.97 12.65 15.92
#